data_AF-A0A3N5LZK1-F1
#
_entry.id   AF-A0A3N5LZK1-F1
#
_cell.length_a   1.000
_cell.length_b   1.000
_cell.length_c   1.000
_cell.angle_alpha   90.00
_cell.angle_beta   90.00
_cell.angle_gamma   90.00
#
_symmetry.space_group_name_H-M   'P 1'
#
loop_
_entity.id
_entity.type
_entity.pdbx_description
1 polymer ?
#
loop_
_entity_poly.entity_id
_entity_poly.type
_entity_poly.pdbx_seq_one_letter_code
_entity_poly.pdbx_strand_id
1 'polypeptide(L)' 'MALTVGLEIGGSAVRAAAVDSGKDGRILRRFAEMPLPVGAVISGEIIDEGAVGEAVAA' A
#
# COMPACT_ATOMS: atom_id res chain seq x y z
N MET A 1 2.52 -21.16 -7.06
CA MET A 1 2.29 -20.16 -6.00
C MET A 1 2.66 -18.83 -6.57
N ALA A 2 1.76 -17.86 -6.53
CA ALA A 2 2.01 -16.50 -6.97
C ALA A 2 1.89 -15.57 -5.76
N LEU A 3 2.93 -14.78 -5.50
CA LEU A 3 2.89 -13.72 -4.50
C LEU A 3 2.42 -12.43 -5.19
N THR A 4 1.31 -11.89 -4.74
CA THR A 4 0.77 -10.61 -5.21
C THR A 4 0.87 -9.59 -4.08
N VAL A 5 1.34 -8.39 -4.38
CA VAL A 5 1.28 -7.25 -3.46
C VAL A 5 0.15 -6.33 -3.91
N GLY A 6 -0.91 -6.25 -3.11
CA GLY A 6 -1.91 -5.20 -3.25
C GLY A 6 -1.40 -3.93 -2.58
N LEU A 7 -1.42 -2.82 -3.30
CA LEU A 7 -1.01 -1.50 -2.82
C LEU A 7 -2.21 -0.55 -2.87
N GLU A 8 -2.55 0.05 -1.74
CA GLU A 8 -3.57 1.10 -1.60
C GLU A 8 -2.88 2.41 -1.20
N ILE A 9 -3.20 3.48 -1.93
CA ILE A 9 -2.70 4.84 -1.65
C ILE A 9 -3.93 5.68 -1.33
N GLY A 10 -4.13 5.95 -0.04
CA GLY A 10 -5.26 6.71 0.47
C GLY A 10 -4.90 8.12 0.89
N GLY A 11 -5.91 8.92 1.28
CA GLY A 11 -5.73 10.31 1.73
C GLY A 11 -4.89 10.49 3.00
N SER A 12 -4.71 9.42 3.79
CA SER A 12 -4.07 9.47 5.11
C SER A 12 -2.98 8.42 5.32
N ALA A 13 -2.86 7.43 4.44
CA ALA A 13 -1.88 6.35 4.57
C ALA A 13 -1.70 5.60 3.24
N VAL A 14 -0.55 4.93 3.12
CA VAL A 14 -0.30 3.86 2.16
C VAL A 14 -0.43 2.52 2.88
N ARG A 15 -1.15 1.56 2.28
CA ARG A 15 -1.28 0.19 2.80
C ARG A 15 -0.83 -0.83 1.78
N ALA A 16 -0.14 -1.86 2.24
CA ALA A 16 0.32 -2.95 1.40
C ALA A 16 -0.03 -4.31 2.02
N ALA A 17 -0.52 -5.22 1.19
CA ALA A 17 -0.80 -6.61 1.57
C ALA A 17 -0.12 -7.57 0.59
N ALA A 18 0.83 -8.35 1.09
CA ALA A 18 1.46 -9.43 0.33
C ALA A 18 0.67 -10.73 0.54
N VAL A 19 0.03 -11.22 -0.51
CA VAL A 19 -0.85 -12.38 -0.49
C VAL A 19 -0.29 -13.46 -1.40
N ASP A 20 -0.06 -14.63 -0.85
CA ASP A 20 0.29 -15.82 -1.60
C ASP A 20 -0.98 -16.55 -2.02
N SER A 21 -1.13 -16.83 -3.32
CA SER A 21 -2.27 -17.52 -3.89
C SER A 21 -1.85 -18.88 -4.44
N GLY A 22 -2.54 -19.93 -4.00
CA GLY A 22 -2.29 -21.31 -4.40
C GLY A 22 -3.56 -22.15 -4.47
N LYS A 23 -3.40 -23.46 -4.67
CA LYS A 23 -4.52 -24.42 -4.76
C LYS A 23 -5.35 -24.45 -3.48
N ASP A 24 -4.72 -24.20 -2.34
CA ASP A 24 -5.33 -24.28 -1.01
C ASP A 24 -5.93 -22.94 -0.54
N GLY A 25 -5.98 -21.92 -1.41
CA GLY A 25 -6.56 -20.62 -1.13
C GLY A 25 -5.55 -19.47 -1.09
N ARG A 26 -5.88 -18.43 -0.32
CA ARG A 26 -5.12 -17.18 -0.20
C ARG A 26 -4.56 -17.03 1.21
N ILE A 27 -3.25 -16.83 1.32
CA ILE A 27 -2.56 -16.65 2.61
C ILE A 27 -1.98 -15.24 2.66
N LEU A 28 -2.38 -14.44 3.66
CA LEU A 28 -1.76 -13.15 3.94
C LEU A 28 -0.38 -13.39 4.56
N ARG A 29 0.68 -13.02 3.83
CA ARG A 29 2.07 -13.19 4.27
C ARG A 29 2.59 -11.97 5.02
N ARG A 30 2.20 -10.78 4.60
CA ARG A 30 2.60 -9.52 5.22
C ARG A 30 1.53 -8.45 5.00
N PHE A 31 1.39 -7.59 6.00
CA PHE A 31 0.62 -6.36 5.94
C PHE A 31 1.48 -5.21 6.49
N ALA A 32 1.38 -4.04 5.87
CA ALA A 32 2.01 -2.81 6.34
C ALA A 32 1.08 -1.62 6.10
N GLU A 33 1.16 -0.63 6.98
CA GLU A 33 0.48 0.65 6.87
C GLU A 33 1.47 1.75 7.27
N MET A 34 1.64 2.74 6.38
CA MET A 34 2.50 3.88 6.59
C MET A 34 1.67 5.17 6.51
N PRO A 35 1.69 6.03 7.54
CA PRO A 35 0.91 7.25 7.54
C PRO A 35 1.43 8.22 6.47
N LEU A 36 0.52 8.99 5.87
CA LEU A 36 0.84 10.10 4.98
C LEU A 36 0.55 11.44 5.64
N PRO A 37 1.34 12.48 5.35
CA PRO A 37 0.99 13.85 5.71
C PRO A 37 -0.37 14.25 5.13
N VAL A 38 -1.11 15.07 5.87
CA VAL A 38 -2.38 15.64 5.38
C VAL A 38 -2.11 16.42 4.10
N GLY A 39 -2.92 16.14 3.08
CA GLY A 39 -2.82 16.81 1.78
C GLY A 39 -1.84 16.18 0.79
N ALA A 40 -1.09 15.14 1.19
CA ALA A 40 -0.23 14.39 0.25
C ALA A 40 -1.05 13.71 -0.86
N VAL A 41 -2.28 13.30 -0.55
CA VAL A 41 -3.26 12.78 -1.51
C VAL A 41 -4.60 13.48 -1.27
N ILE A 42 -5.17 14.09 -2.31
CA ILE A 42 -6.43 14.85 -2.24
C ILE A 42 -7.33 14.40 -3.39
N SER A 43 -8.57 14.01 -3.08
CA SER A 43 -9.57 13.62 -4.09
C SER A 43 -9.10 12.51 -5.05
N GLY A 44 -8.19 11.65 -4.59
CA GLY A 44 -7.61 10.55 -5.39
C GLY A 44 -6.39 10.96 -6.23
N GLU A 45 -5.95 12.22 -6.17
CA GLU A 45 -4.74 12.70 -6.81
C GLU A 45 -3.58 12.75 -5.82
N ILE A 46 -2.40 12.33 -6.27
CA ILE A 46 -1.15 12.46 -5.52
C ILE A 46 -0.65 13.89 -5.72
N ILE A 47 -0.63 14.67 -4.63
CA ILE A 47 -0.18 16.06 -4.61
C ILE A 47 1.30 16.15 -4.23
N ASP A 48 1.73 15.28 -3.30
CA ASP A 48 3.12 15.17 -2.85
C ASP A 48 3.67 13.78 -3.17
N GLU A 49 4.31 13.67 -4.34
CA GLU A 49 4.94 12.43 -4.79
C GLU A 49 6.10 11.98 -3.89
N GLY A 50 6.80 12.94 -3.27
CA GLY A 50 7.93 12.65 -2.38
C GLY A 50 7.46 11.94 -1.11
N ALA A 51 6.46 12.52 -0.44
CA ALA A 51 5.87 11.92 0.76
C ALA A 51 5.27 10.53 0.49
N VAL A 52 4.60 10.35 -0.66
CA VAL A 52 4.06 9.03 -1.05
C VAL A 52 5.19 8.05 -1.36
N GLY A 53 6.24 8.48 -2.07
CA GLY A 53 7.40 7.66 -2.38
C GLY A 53 8.14 7.18 -1.14
N GLU A 54 8.36 8.06 -0.17
CA GLU A 54 8.96 7.70 1.12
C GLU A 54 8.11 6.68 1.90
N ALA A 55 6.78 6.87 1.94
CA ALA A 55 5.87 5.94 2.61
C ALA A 55 5.83 4.55 1.94
N VAL A 56 6.00 4.47 0.62
CA VAL A 56 6.09 3.19 -0.13
C VAL A 56 7.43 2.50 0.09
N ALA A 57 8.51 3.26 0.27
CA ALA A 57 9.87 2.72 0.40
C ALA A 57 10.25 2.25 1.82
N ALA A 58 9.46 2.64 2.84
CA ALA A 58 9.69 2.32 4.25
C ALA A 58 9.30 0.87 4.63
#